data_AF-A0A8D8TM54-F1
#
_entry.id   AF-A0A8D8TM54-F1
#
_cell.length_a   1.000
_cell.length_b   1.000
_cell.length_c   1.000
_cell.angle_alpha   90.00
_cell.angle_beta   90.00
_cell.angle_gamma   90.00
#
_symmetry.space_group_name_H-M   'P 1'
#
loop_
_entity.id
_entity.type
_entity.pdbx_description
1 polymer ?
#
loop_
_entity_poly.entity_id
_entity_poly.type
_entity_poly.pdbx_seq_one_letter_code
_entity_poly.pdbx_strand_id
1 'polypeptide(L)'
;MEQQIRNRQVQKEYVCRVEGRFPDETIESTEPIEVVSYKIGVCKVSSKGKSCSTTFSMLGYNEKSNTSVVLCKPHSGRMHQIRVHLQYLGYPVVNDPLYNHYVFGPEKGKLGNIGKTDEELIRDLISIHNAENWLGMDGDSELSMFKPLCKSVEDYVNEYERGSPNNTKGASRESSPSSSSCDMVVSSGGGVNSPPPPSSKVTVATQTGQESPDLSYDPEKLSSDPHCYECKVKYRDPKPKDLVMYLHAWKYKGPGWGYQTELPEWSKVDWMESDD
;
A
#
# COMPACT_ATOMS: atom_id res chain seq x y z
N MET A 1 21.52 21.03 7.83
CA MET A 1 20.95 20.10 6.84
C MET A 1 19.50 20.44 6.47
N GLU A 2 18.58 20.60 7.43
CA GLU A 2 17.16 20.90 7.13
C GLU A 2 16.91 22.12 6.23
N GLN A 3 17.60 23.24 6.47
CA GLN A 3 17.50 24.43 5.64
C GLN A 3 17.92 24.15 4.18
N GLN A 4 18.97 23.35 3.97
CA GLN A 4 19.44 22.97 2.64
C GLN A 4 18.39 22.10 1.92
N ILE A 5 17.75 21.18 2.63
CA ILE A 5 16.65 20.36 2.08
C ILE A 5 15.46 21.24 1.71
N ARG A 6 15.06 22.16 2.60
CA ARG A 6 13.95 23.10 2.35
C ARG A 6 14.22 24.00 1.13
N ASN A 7 15.47 24.44 0.97
CA ASN A 7 15.92 25.26 -0.14
C ASN A 7 16.26 24.45 -1.40
N ARG A 8 15.99 23.13 -1.42
CA ARG A 8 16.27 22.20 -2.53
C ARG A 8 17.74 22.17 -2.97
N GLN A 9 18.65 22.44 -2.04
CA GLN A 9 20.10 22.40 -2.26
C GLN A 9 20.68 21.00 -2.11
N VAL A 10 19.87 20.03 -1.66
CA VAL A 10 20.27 18.63 -1.51
C VAL A 10 19.79 17.84 -2.72
N GLN A 11 20.75 17.34 -3.49
CA GLN A 11 20.53 16.36 -4.55
C GLN A 11 20.40 14.98 -3.93
N LYS A 12 19.42 14.22 -4.41
CA LYS A 12 19.11 12.87 -3.92
C LYS A 12 19.10 11.93 -5.10
N GLU A 13 19.75 10.79 -4.97
CA GLU A 13 19.73 9.73 -5.96
C GLU A 13 19.30 8.43 -5.30
N TYR A 14 18.38 7.76 -5.97
CA TYR A 14 17.83 6.47 -5.57
C TYR A 14 18.03 5.48 -6.68
N VAL A 15 18.11 4.21 -6.34
CA VAL A 15 18.11 3.10 -7.29
C VAL A 15 16.89 2.26 -7.02
N CYS A 16 16.16 1.85 -8.06
CA CYS A 16 15.06 0.91 -7.93
C CYS A 16 15.13 -0.19 -8.98
N ARG A 17 14.47 -1.31 -8.69
CA ARG A 17 14.14 -2.34 -9.68
C ARG A 17 12.66 -2.22 -10.01
N VAL A 18 12.36 -2.14 -11.31
CA VAL A 18 10.99 -1.94 -11.83
C VAL A 18 10.60 -3.05 -12.79
N GLU A 19 9.30 -3.33 -12.88
CA GLU A 19 8.77 -4.27 -13.87
C GLU A 19 8.93 -3.73 -15.29
N GLY A 20 9.18 -4.63 -16.24
CA GLY A 20 9.28 -4.32 -17.66
C GLY A 20 10.63 -3.73 -18.09
N ARG A 21 10.72 -3.48 -19.40
CA ARG A 21 11.87 -2.83 -20.04
C ARG A 21 11.69 -1.32 -20.02
N PHE A 22 12.39 -0.64 -19.10
CA PHE A 22 12.38 0.81 -19.01
C PHE A 22 13.03 1.43 -20.25
N PRO A 23 12.58 2.60 -20.73
CA PRO A 23 13.17 3.22 -21.92
C PRO A 23 14.66 3.55 -21.75
N ASP A 24 15.41 3.43 -22.84
CA ASP A 24 16.86 3.73 -22.87
C ASP A 24 17.14 5.24 -22.69
N GLU A 25 16.17 6.08 -23.04
CA GLU A 25 16.26 7.53 -22.89
C GLU A 25 16.00 8.00 -21.45
N THR A 26 16.56 9.15 -21.10
CA THR A 26 16.27 9.78 -19.81
C THR A 26 14.88 10.41 -19.85
N ILE A 27 14.02 10.00 -18.93
CA ILE A 27 12.65 10.48 -18.82
C ILE A 27 12.52 11.41 -17.62
N GLU A 28 11.94 12.58 -17.81
CA GLU A 28 11.49 13.43 -16.72
C GLU A 28 9.97 13.31 -16.56
N SER A 29 9.52 12.86 -15.39
CA SER A 29 8.10 12.91 -15.03
C SER A 29 7.84 14.16 -14.22
N THR A 30 6.98 15.04 -14.74
CA THR A 30 6.54 16.29 -14.09
C THR A 30 5.12 16.21 -13.55
N GLU A 31 4.56 15.00 -13.52
CA GLU A 31 3.17 14.78 -13.15
C GLU A 31 2.88 15.19 -11.70
N PRO A 32 1.87 16.04 -11.44
CA PRO A 32 1.53 16.46 -10.08
C PRO A 32 0.95 15.32 -9.26
N ILE A 33 1.30 15.25 -7.97
CA ILE A 33 0.87 14.18 -7.07
C ILE A 33 -0.11 14.71 -6.02
N GLU A 34 -1.26 14.06 -5.94
CA GLU A 34 -2.31 14.28 -4.94
C GLU A 34 -2.27 13.17 -3.88
N VAL A 35 -2.53 13.52 -2.62
CA VAL A 35 -2.78 12.53 -1.57
C VAL A 35 -4.27 12.22 -1.57
N VAL A 36 -4.61 10.99 -1.97
CA VAL A 36 -6.00 10.52 -2.11
C VAL A 36 -6.59 10.19 -0.74
N SER A 37 -5.81 9.56 0.13
CA SER A 37 -6.22 9.28 1.50
C SER A 37 -5.04 9.35 2.45
N TYR A 38 -5.12 10.27 3.41
CA TYR A 38 -4.12 10.40 4.48
C TYR A 38 -4.17 9.23 5.47
N LYS A 39 -5.31 8.56 5.60
CA LYS A 39 -5.49 7.43 6.54
C LYS A 39 -4.63 6.22 6.14
N ILE A 40 -4.56 5.93 4.85
CA ILE A 40 -3.80 4.80 4.29
C ILE A 40 -2.53 5.24 3.55
N GLY A 41 -2.25 6.54 3.49
CA GLY A 41 -1.06 7.08 2.85
C GLY A 41 -1.02 6.91 1.32
N VAL A 42 -2.18 6.82 0.66
CA VAL A 42 -2.25 6.60 -0.80
C VAL A 42 -2.15 7.92 -1.55
N CYS A 43 -1.36 7.90 -2.61
CA CYS A 43 -1.13 9.02 -3.52
C CYS A 43 -1.42 8.61 -4.97
N LYS A 44 -1.84 9.55 -5.81
CA LYS A 44 -2.01 9.33 -7.26
C LYS A 44 -1.53 10.53 -8.05
N VAL A 45 -1.27 10.33 -9.33
CA VAL A 45 -1.15 11.45 -10.29
C VAL A 45 -2.52 12.06 -10.51
N SER A 46 -2.62 13.38 -10.37
CA SER A 46 -3.87 14.13 -10.51
C SER A 46 -3.56 15.58 -10.83
N SER A 47 -4.39 16.21 -11.67
CA SER A 47 -4.29 17.64 -11.97
C SER A 47 -4.51 18.53 -10.75
N LYS A 48 -5.16 18.02 -9.70
CA LYS A 48 -5.34 18.68 -8.39
C LYS A 48 -4.12 18.52 -7.47
N GLY A 49 -3.15 17.70 -7.89
CA GLY A 49 -1.95 17.39 -7.14
C GLY A 49 -0.97 18.55 -7.01
N LYS A 50 0.00 18.37 -6.11
CA LYS A 50 1.10 19.32 -5.95
C LYS A 50 2.17 19.02 -7.00
N SER A 51 2.68 20.07 -7.64
CA SER A 51 3.76 19.93 -8.62
C SER A 51 5.01 19.29 -8.00
N CYS A 52 5.60 18.40 -8.79
CA CYS A 52 6.82 17.66 -8.49
C CYS A 52 7.47 17.20 -9.79
N SER A 53 8.78 16.96 -9.74
CA SER A 53 9.46 16.32 -10.86
C SER A 53 10.53 15.32 -10.40
N THR A 54 10.68 14.27 -11.19
CA THR A 54 11.67 13.21 -11.00
C THR A 54 12.28 12.86 -12.35
N THR A 55 13.61 12.80 -12.42
CA THR A 55 14.32 12.30 -13.60
C THR A 55 14.68 10.83 -13.39
N PHE A 56 14.48 10.03 -14.43
CA PHE A 56 14.73 8.59 -14.46
C PHE A 56 15.68 8.25 -15.59
N SER A 57 16.63 7.37 -15.32
CA SER A 57 17.54 6.82 -16.34
C SER A 57 17.75 5.34 -16.09
N MET A 58 17.58 4.50 -17.11
CA MET A 58 17.85 3.07 -16.98
C MET A 58 19.35 2.83 -16.78
N LEU A 59 19.68 1.99 -15.80
CA LEU A 59 21.05 1.50 -15.55
C LEU A 59 21.29 0.14 -16.20
N GLY A 60 20.24 -0.67 -16.35
CA GLY A 60 20.28 -1.91 -17.12
C GLY A 60 18.96 -2.66 -17.09
N TYR A 61 18.82 -3.62 -18.01
CA TYR A 61 17.63 -4.44 -18.16
C TYR A 61 17.99 -5.92 -18.08
N ASN A 62 17.16 -6.69 -17.38
CA ASN A 62 17.28 -8.14 -17.27
C ASN A 62 16.11 -8.79 -18.01
N GLU A 63 16.43 -9.48 -19.10
CA GLU A 63 15.45 -10.21 -19.92
C GLU A 63 14.81 -11.39 -19.21
N LYS A 64 15.55 -12.07 -18.32
CA LYS A 64 15.06 -13.29 -17.65
C LYS A 64 13.96 -12.98 -16.65
N SER A 65 14.13 -11.93 -15.86
CA SER A 65 13.12 -11.47 -14.91
C SER A 65 12.15 -10.44 -15.50
N ASN A 66 12.38 -9.97 -16.73
CA ASN A 66 11.65 -8.85 -17.35
C ASN A 66 11.59 -7.63 -16.42
N THR A 67 12.74 -7.21 -15.89
CA THR A 67 12.83 -6.05 -14.98
C THR A 67 14.00 -5.15 -15.35
N SER A 68 13.87 -3.87 -15.04
CA SER A 68 14.95 -2.87 -15.24
C SER A 68 15.44 -2.32 -13.91
N VAL A 69 16.72 -1.98 -13.84
CA VAL A 69 17.30 -1.20 -12.75
C VAL A 69 17.34 0.26 -13.20
N VAL A 70 16.80 1.17 -12.41
CA VAL A 70 16.60 2.58 -12.76
C VAL A 70 17.21 3.48 -11.70
N LEU A 71 17.94 4.50 -12.16
CA LEU A 71 18.41 5.62 -11.35
C LEU A 71 17.33 6.69 -11.30
N CYS A 72 16.93 7.07 -10.09
CA CYS A 72 15.86 8.05 -9.86
C CYS A 72 16.44 9.28 -9.15
N LYS A 73 16.18 10.47 -9.70
CA LYS A 73 16.63 11.77 -9.15
C LYS A 73 15.42 12.67 -8.91
N PRO A 74 14.81 12.63 -7.71
CA PRO A 74 13.68 13.49 -7.38
C PRO A 74 14.15 14.92 -7.06
N HIS A 75 13.64 15.89 -7.83
CA HIS A 75 13.91 17.34 -7.66
C HIS A 75 12.98 18.01 -6.62
N SER A 76 12.02 17.24 -6.12
CA SER A 76 11.11 17.60 -5.04
C SER A 76 11.05 16.46 -4.00
N GLY A 77 10.17 16.59 -3.01
CA GLY A 77 10.02 15.61 -1.93
C GLY A 77 8.57 15.36 -1.58
N ARG A 78 7.74 14.94 -2.54
CA ARG A 78 6.36 14.52 -2.28
C ARG A 78 6.33 13.10 -1.72
N MET A 79 5.28 12.79 -0.95
CA MET A 79 5.06 11.45 -0.42
C MET A 79 4.95 10.45 -1.59
N HIS A 80 5.67 9.34 -1.49
CA HIS A 80 5.72 8.27 -2.50
C HIS A 80 6.07 8.70 -3.93
N GLN A 81 6.72 9.85 -4.11
CA GLN A 81 6.93 10.47 -5.42
C GLN A 81 7.52 9.53 -6.49
N ILE A 82 8.62 8.84 -6.15
CA ILE A 82 9.27 7.89 -7.07
C ILE A 82 8.33 6.74 -7.44
N ARG A 83 7.66 6.15 -6.43
CA ARG A 83 6.77 4.99 -6.58
C ARG A 83 5.60 5.32 -7.51
N VAL A 84 4.93 6.45 -7.27
CA VAL A 84 3.76 6.90 -8.05
C VAL A 84 4.15 7.31 -9.47
N HIS A 85 5.28 8.01 -9.66
CA HIS A 85 5.75 8.36 -11.01
C HIS A 85 6.11 7.12 -11.83
N LEU A 86 6.81 6.15 -11.24
CA LEU A 86 7.15 4.91 -11.91
C LEU A 86 5.92 4.08 -12.26
N GLN A 87 4.94 3.98 -11.35
CA GLN A 87 3.63 3.39 -11.63
C GLN A 87 2.93 4.09 -12.80
N TYR A 88 2.86 5.43 -12.77
CA TYR A 88 2.23 6.23 -13.83
C TYR A 88 2.90 6.01 -15.19
N LEU A 89 4.23 5.88 -15.24
CA LEU A 89 4.96 5.57 -16.46
C LEU A 89 4.72 4.12 -16.95
N GLY A 90 4.12 3.26 -16.12
CA GLY A 90 3.85 1.86 -16.42
C GLY A 90 4.95 0.89 -16.00
N TYR A 91 5.88 1.33 -15.14
CA TYR A 91 7.01 0.53 -14.66
C TYR A 91 7.03 0.55 -13.12
N PRO A 92 6.02 -0.04 -12.44
CA PRO A 92 5.95 -0.01 -10.98
C PRO A 92 7.18 -0.68 -10.35
N VAL A 93 7.53 -0.23 -9.14
CA VAL A 93 8.63 -0.81 -8.36
C VAL A 93 8.29 -2.27 -8.01
N VAL A 94 9.23 -3.18 -8.24
CA VAL A 94 9.07 -4.60 -7.91
C VAL A 94 8.98 -4.76 -6.39
N ASN A 95 8.08 -5.66 -5.94
CA ASN A 95 7.72 -5.87 -4.54
C ASN A 95 7.24 -4.59 -3.83
N ASP A 96 6.68 -3.62 -4.57
CA ASP A 96 5.95 -2.51 -3.97
C ASP A 96 4.53 -2.98 -3.59
N PRO A 97 4.23 -3.14 -2.28
CA PRO A 97 2.99 -3.76 -1.83
C PRO A 97 1.75 -2.91 -2.13
N LEU A 98 1.94 -1.61 -2.34
CA LEU A 98 0.84 -0.68 -2.54
C LEU A 98 0.63 -0.41 -4.02
N TYR A 99 1.65 0.03 -4.75
CA TYR A 99 1.50 0.56 -6.10
C TYR A 99 1.69 -0.49 -7.21
N ASN A 100 2.26 -1.64 -6.89
CA ASN A 100 2.39 -2.74 -7.86
C ASN A 100 1.25 -3.75 -7.69
N HIS A 101 0.00 -3.30 -7.90
CA HIS A 101 -1.19 -4.13 -7.69
C HIS A 101 -2.28 -3.89 -8.74
N TYR A 102 -3.01 -4.94 -9.14
CA TYR A 102 -4.10 -4.89 -10.12
C TYR A 102 -5.36 -4.15 -9.65
N VAL A 103 -5.37 -3.69 -8.39
CA VAL A 103 -6.45 -2.84 -7.86
C VAL A 103 -6.52 -1.51 -8.61
N PHE A 104 -5.38 -1.08 -9.17
CA PHE A 104 -5.24 0.07 -10.05
C PHE A 104 -5.57 -0.23 -11.53
N GLY A 105 -6.17 -1.39 -11.82
CA GLY A 105 -6.50 -1.85 -13.17
C GLY A 105 -5.43 -2.78 -13.79
N PRO A 106 -5.68 -3.30 -15.00
CA PRO A 106 -4.81 -4.28 -15.66
C PRO A 106 -3.41 -3.74 -15.97
N GLU A 107 -3.29 -2.44 -16.27
CA GLU A 107 -2.02 -1.75 -16.46
C GLU A 107 -1.46 -1.13 -15.17
N LYS A 108 -1.99 -1.54 -14.00
CA LYS A 108 -1.51 -1.12 -12.68
C LYS A 108 -1.41 0.40 -12.51
N GLY A 109 -2.34 1.17 -13.09
CA GLY A 109 -2.40 2.64 -12.93
C GLY A 109 -1.55 3.43 -13.93
N LYS A 110 -1.01 2.79 -14.98
CA LYS A 110 -0.31 3.48 -16.08
C LYS A 110 -1.14 4.64 -16.65
N LEU A 111 -0.49 5.77 -16.89
CA LEU A 111 -1.07 7.05 -17.32
C LEU A 111 -2.21 7.57 -16.42
N GLY A 112 -2.34 7.05 -15.19
CA GLY A 112 -3.43 7.40 -14.28
C GLY A 112 -4.76 6.70 -14.59
N ASN A 113 -4.74 5.70 -15.47
CA ASN A 113 -5.93 4.95 -15.88
C ASN A 113 -6.27 3.87 -14.84
N ILE A 114 -7.06 4.24 -13.83
CA ILE A 114 -7.47 3.33 -12.74
C ILE A 114 -8.86 2.71 -13.01
N GLY A 115 -9.71 3.38 -13.77
CA GLY A 115 -11.07 2.90 -14.08
C GLY A 115 -12.02 2.85 -12.88
N LYS A 116 -11.65 3.46 -11.74
CA LYS A 116 -12.44 3.51 -10.50
C LYS A 116 -12.48 4.93 -9.95
N THR A 117 -13.51 5.22 -9.16
CA THR A 117 -13.56 6.42 -8.31
C THR A 117 -12.55 6.34 -7.17
N ASP A 118 -12.25 7.49 -6.55
CA ASP A 118 -11.32 7.53 -5.40
C ASP A 118 -11.88 6.75 -4.20
N GLU A 119 -13.19 6.83 -3.98
CA GLU A 119 -13.87 6.12 -2.90
C GLU A 119 -13.81 4.60 -3.08
N GLU A 120 -14.00 4.11 -4.31
CA GLU A 120 -13.86 2.68 -4.63
C GLU A 120 -12.42 2.21 -4.49
N LEU A 121 -11.45 2.97 -5.02
CA LEU A 121 -10.04 2.63 -4.89
C LEU A 121 -9.62 2.55 -3.42
N ILE A 122 -10.02 3.52 -2.59
CA ILE A 122 -9.73 3.51 -1.15
C ILE A 122 -10.34 2.28 -0.48
N ARG A 123 -11.61 1.96 -0.78
CA ARG A 123 -12.30 0.80 -0.21
C ARG A 123 -11.56 -0.50 -0.54
N ASP A 124 -11.21 -0.68 -1.81
CA ASP A 124 -10.52 -1.88 -2.28
C ASP A 124 -9.12 -1.99 -1.67
N LEU A 125 -8.38 -0.87 -1.61
CA LEU A 125 -7.06 -0.83 -0.99
C LEU A 125 -7.10 -1.17 0.50
N ILE A 126 -8.09 -0.66 1.24
CA ILE A 126 -8.29 -1.01 2.64
C ILE A 126 -8.59 -2.51 2.75
N SER A 127 -9.47 -3.05 1.90
CA SER A 127 -9.79 -4.48 1.91
C SER A 127 -8.56 -5.36 1.64
N ILE A 128 -7.67 -4.95 0.73
CA ILE A 128 -6.46 -5.69 0.38
C ILE A 128 -5.40 -5.57 1.49
N HIS A 129 -5.29 -4.40 2.13
CA HIS A 129 -4.26 -4.09 3.12
C HIS A 129 -4.71 -4.31 4.57
N ASN A 130 -5.88 -4.90 4.79
CA ASN A 130 -6.27 -5.36 6.12
C ASN A 130 -5.33 -6.50 6.55
N ALA A 131 -4.92 -6.49 7.83
CA ALA A 131 -3.86 -7.34 8.38
C ALA A 131 -4.06 -8.84 8.12
N GLU A 132 -5.29 -9.32 7.99
CA GLU A 132 -5.64 -10.70 7.64
C GLU A 132 -5.09 -11.15 6.28
N ASN A 133 -4.91 -10.21 5.34
CA ASN A 133 -4.48 -10.49 3.98
C ASN A 133 -2.95 -10.33 3.78
N TRP A 134 -2.27 -9.59 4.68
CA TRP A 134 -0.82 -9.41 4.65
C TRP A 134 -0.07 -10.53 5.38
N LEU A 135 -0.67 -11.08 6.44
CA LEU A 135 -0.03 -12.08 7.31
C LEU A 135 -0.35 -13.53 6.91
N GLY A 136 -0.88 -13.77 5.70
CA GLY A 136 -1.08 -15.11 5.14
C GLY A 136 -1.76 -16.08 6.11
N MET A 137 -3.08 -15.99 6.27
CA MET A 137 -3.83 -17.03 6.97
C MET A 137 -3.84 -18.32 6.13
N ASP A 138 -2.89 -19.21 6.36
CA ASP A 138 -2.91 -20.56 5.82
C ASP A 138 -3.62 -21.48 6.82
N GLY A 139 -4.85 -21.92 6.52
CA GLY A 139 -5.44 -23.07 7.22
C GLY A 139 -6.96 -23.13 7.26
N ASP A 140 -7.53 -23.95 6.37
CA ASP A 140 -8.73 -24.79 6.54
C ASP A 140 -9.65 -24.45 7.73
N SER A 141 -10.59 -23.53 7.52
CA SER A 141 -11.84 -23.58 8.27
C SER A 141 -12.94 -22.86 7.52
N GLU A 142 -14.06 -23.56 7.38
CA GLU A 142 -15.37 -23.11 6.94
C GLU A 142 -15.97 -22.06 7.91
N LEU A 143 -15.19 -21.04 8.26
CA LEU A 143 -15.56 -20.00 9.22
C LEU A 143 -15.02 -18.61 8.83
N SER A 144 -14.87 -18.34 7.54
CA SER A 144 -14.71 -16.97 7.04
C SER A 144 -16.10 -16.39 6.73
N MET A 145 -16.86 -15.94 7.74
CA MET A 145 -18.13 -15.22 7.51
C MET A 145 -17.93 -13.85 6.83
N PHE A 146 -16.68 -13.40 6.68
CA PHE A 146 -16.31 -12.17 5.98
C PHE A 146 -15.18 -12.43 4.99
N LYS A 147 -15.38 -13.34 4.03
CA LYS A 147 -14.59 -13.26 2.79
C LYS A 147 -14.98 -11.95 2.09
N PRO A 148 -14.06 -10.98 1.90
CA PRO A 148 -14.34 -9.89 1.00
C PRO A 148 -14.56 -10.51 -0.38
N LEU A 149 -15.58 -10.04 -1.09
CA LEU A 149 -15.79 -10.35 -2.51
C LEU A 149 -14.68 -9.65 -3.35
N CYS A 150 -13.41 -9.91 -3.04
CA CYS A 150 -12.31 -9.47 -3.89
C CYS A 150 -12.26 -10.45 -5.05
N LYS A 151 -12.65 -9.96 -6.24
CA LYS A 151 -12.54 -10.68 -7.51
C LYS A 151 -11.14 -11.29 -7.63
N SER A 152 -11.07 -12.59 -7.90
CA SER A 152 -9.81 -13.29 -8.11
C SER A 152 -9.05 -12.71 -9.31
N VAL A 153 -7.76 -13.02 -9.44
CA VAL A 153 -6.95 -12.63 -10.61
C VAL A 153 -7.62 -13.06 -11.92
N GLU A 154 -8.30 -14.20 -11.92
CA GLU A 154 -9.03 -14.76 -13.06
C GLU A 154 -10.30 -13.96 -13.39
N ASP A 155 -10.97 -13.39 -12.39
CA ASP A 155 -12.19 -12.59 -12.58
C ASP A 155 -11.89 -11.24 -13.26
N TYR A 156 -10.72 -10.65 -13.02
CA TYR A 156 -10.31 -9.40 -13.68
C TYR A 156 -9.97 -9.59 -15.17
N VAL A 157 -9.41 -10.74 -15.55
CA VAL A 157 -9.06 -11.06 -16.95
C VAL A 157 -10.31 -11.40 -17.76
N ASN A 158 -11.25 -12.13 -17.16
CA ASN A 158 -12.45 -12.63 -17.83
C ASN A 158 -13.52 -11.57 -18.17
N GLU A 159 -13.54 -10.44 -17.46
CA GLU A 159 -14.49 -9.34 -17.72
C GLU A 159 -14.09 -8.53 -18.96
N TYR A 160 -12.80 -8.54 -19.32
CA TYR A 160 -12.28 -7.83 -20.49
C TYR A 160 -12.50 -8.61 -21.80
N GLU A 161 -12.40 -9.95 -21.78
CA GLU A 161 -12.60 -10.77 -22.99
C GLU A 161 -14.07 -10.95 -23.40
N ARG A 162 -15.02 -10.67 -22.50
CA ARG A 162 -16.46 -10.78 -22.79
C ARG A 162 -17.11 -9.51 -23.36
N GLY A 163 -16.34 -8.44 -23.57
CA GLY A 163 -16.84 -7.12 -23.98
C GLY A 163 -16.81 -6.83 -25.48
N SER A 164 -17.51 -7.62 -26.31
CA SER A 164 -18.04 -7.15 -27.62
C SER A 164 -19.19 -8.07 -28.07
N PRO A 165 -20.40 -7.52 -28.32
CA PRO A 165 -20.68 -7.05 -29.68
C PRO A 165 -21.56 -5.78 -29.79
N ASN A 166 -21.42 -5.13 -30.94
CA ASN A 166 -22.36 -4.16 -31.54
C ASN A 166 -23.80 -4.70 -31.62
N ASN A 167 -24.83 -3.88 -31.36
CA ASN A 167 -25.76 -3.33 -32.37
C ASN A 167 -26.88 -2.46 -31.75
N THR A 168 -27.47 -1.66 -32.63
CA THR A 168 -28.37 -0.50 -32.57
C THR A 168 -29.84 -0.69 -32.13
N LYS A 169 -30.49 0.49 -31.88
CA LYS A 169 -31.94 0.81 -31.72
C LYS A 169 -32.54 0.51 -30.33
N GLY A 170 -33.40 1.32 -29.70
CA GLY A 170 -34.02 2.61 -29.99
C GLY A 170 -35.17 2.87 -28.99
N ALA A 171 -35.41 4.15 -28.67
CA ALA A 171 -36.66 4.77 -28.21
C ALA A 171 -37.35 4.41 -26.86
N SER A 172 -37.57 5.50 -26.08
CA SER A 172 -38.83 5.90 -25.43
C SER A 172 -39.22 5.48 -24.00
N ARG A 173 -39.32 6.53 -23.16
CA ARG A 173 -40.45 6.94 -22.29
C ARG A 173 -40.68 6.30 -20.92
N GLU A 174 -40.60 7.20 -19.93
CA GLU A 174 -41.46 7.44 -18.75
C GLU A 174 -41.73 6.31 -17.74
N SER A 175 -41.45 6.57 -16.46
CA SER A 175 -42.46 6.98 -15.46
C SER A 175 -41.89 6.87 -14.03
N SER A 176 -42.01 7.94 -13.25
CA SER A 176 -42.00 7.89 -11.78
C SER A 176 -43.27 7.16 -11.27
N PRO A 177 -43.33 6.76 -9.99
CA PRO A 177 -44.02 7.66 -9.05
C PRO A 177 -43.42 7.74 -7.64
N SER A 178 -44.00 8.72 -6.96
CA SER A 178 -43.76 9.38 -5.67
C SER A 178 -44.16 8.62 -4.39
N SER A 179 -43.48 8.98 -3.30
CA SER A 179 -43.96 9.33 -1.94
C SER A 179 -44.90 8.40 -1.14
N SER A 180 -44.51 8.11 0.10
CA SER A 180 -45.40 8.16 1.28
C SER A 180 -44.61 8.34 2.59
N SER A 181 -45.19 9.12 3.50
CA SER A 181 -44.62 9.72 4.70
C SER A 181 -44.66 8.85 5.97
N CYS A 182 -43.82 9.27 6.92
CA CYS A 182 -43.96 9.34 8.39
C CYS A 182 -44.53 8.15 9.19
N ASP A 183 -43.78 7.74 10.24
CA ASP A 183 -44.25 7.91 11.61
C ASP A 183 -43.10 7.85 12.64
N MET A 184 -43.16 8.79 13.58
CA MET A 184 -42.34 8.91 14.78
C MET A 184 -43.10 8.29 15.95
N VAL A 185 -42.47 7.43 16.74
CA VAL A 185 -42.97 7.09 18.08
C VAL A 185 -41.86 7.21 19.11
N VAL A 186 -42.09 8.15 20.02
CA VAL A 186 -41.34 8.44 21.23
C VAL A 186 -41.93 7.56 22.34
N SER A 187 -41.10 6.98 23.20
CA SER A 187 -41.59 6.42 24.48
C SER A 187 -40.61 6.73 25.59
N SER A 188 -41.17 7.41 26.60
CA SER A 188 -40.55 7.89 27.82
C SER A 188 -40.58 6.81 28.91
N GLY A 189 -39.57 6.78 29.79
CA GLY A 189 -39.58 5.98 31.01
C GLY A 189 -38.45 6.36 31.96
N GLY A 190 -38.80 6.82 33.16
CA GLY A 190 -37.93 7.45 34.16
C GLY A 190 -37.00 6.51 34.93
N GLY A 191 -36.01 7.10 35.60
CA GLY A 191 -34.88 6.41 36.23
C GLY A 191 -35.02 6.07 37.71
N VAL A 192 -33.98 5.41 38.24
CA VAL A 192 -33.66 5.34 39.67
C VAL A 192 -32.13 5.21 39.83
N ASN A 193 -31.57 6.01 40.73
CA ASN A 193 -30.17 6.03 41.15
C ASN A 193 -29.76 4.78 41.95
N SER A 194 -28.52 4.31 41.79
CA SER A 194 -27.83 3.45 42.76
C SER A 194 -26.30 3.68 42.69
N PRO A 195 -25.59 3.69 43.84
CA PRO A 195 -24.20 4.17 43.94
C PRO A 195 -23.16 3.09 43.57
N PRO A 196 -21.92 3.48 43.20
CA PRO A 196 -20.88 2.52 42.80
C PRO A 196 -20.17 1.87 44.00
N PRO A 197 -19.74 0.58 43.91
CA PRO A 197 -18.93 -0.08 44.93
C PRO A 197 -17.45 0.36 44.88
N PRO A 198 -16.68 0.14 45.97
CA PRO A 198 -15.43 0.84 46.22
C PRO A 198 -14.25 0.37 45.35
N SER A 199 -13.44 1.36 44.98
CA SER A 199 -12.13 1.26 44.33
C SER A 199 -11.21 0.25 45.03
N SER A 200 -10.92 -0.85 44.35
CA SER A 200 -9.70 -1.62 44.58
C SER A 200 -8.53 -0.80 44.04
N LYS A 201 -7.79 -0.14 44.93
CA LYS A 201 -6.49 0.46 44.59
C LYS A 201 -5.55 -0.66 44.16
N VAL A 202 -5.36 -0.83 42.85
CA VAL A 202 -4.26 -1.63 42.32
C VAL A 202 -2.99 -0.83 42.59
N THR A 203 -2.23 -1.25 43.60
CA THR A 203 -0.88 -0.73 43.81
C THR A 203 0.04 -1.50 42.87
N VAL A 204 0.46 -0.86 41.78
CA VAL A 204 1.53 -1.41 40.94
C VAL A 204 2.82 -1.21 41.72
N ALA A 205 3.16 -2.19 42.56
CA ALA A 205 4.50 -2.31 43.10
C ALA A 205 5.39 -2.81 41.96
N THR A 206 6.05 -1.90 41.25
CA THR A 206 7.13 -2.28 40.33
C THR A 206 8.29 -2.77 41.18
N GLN A 207 8.32 -4.07 41.48
CA GLN A 207 9.57 -4.72 41.82
C GLN A 207 10.44 -4.68 40.57
N THR A 208 11.34 -3.70 40.50
CA THR A 208 12.46 -3.73 39.57
C THR A 208 13.44 -4.79 40.08
N GLY A 209 13.15 -6.06 39.78
CA GLY A 209 14.15 -7.11 39.81
C GLY A 209 15.23 -6.78 38.79
N GLN A 210 16.49 -6.79 39.22
CA GLN A 210 17.66 -6.67 38.35
C GLN A 210 17.89 -7.98 37.60
N GLU A 211 16.94 -8.41 36.79
CA GLU A 211 17.17 -9.51 35.85
C GLU A 211 17.49 -8.91 34.49
N SER A 212 18.60 -9.35 33.91
CA SER A 212 18.95 -9.01 32.53
C SER A 212 17.80 -9.43 31.62
N PRO A 213 17.38 -8.60 30.65
CA PRO A 213 16.25 -8.94 29.78
C PRO A 213 16.54 -10.28 29.10
N ASP A 214 15.65 -11.24 29.34
CA ASP A 214 15.66 -12.55 28.70
C ASP A 214 15.31 -12.36 27.21
N LEU A 215 16.31 -12.52 26.36
CA LEU A 215 16.17 -12.42 24.91
C LEU A 215 15.78 -13.76 24.28
N SER A 216 15.67 -14.83 25.07
CA SER A 216 15.30 -16.14 24.57
C SER A 216 13.78 -16.29 24.51
N TYR A 217 13.30 -16.84 23.39
CA TYR A 217 11.89 -17.16 23.25
C TYR A 217 11.56 -18.37 24.13
N ASP A 218 10.70 -18.16 25.13
CA ASP A 218 10.22 -19.21 26.02
C ASP A 218 8.75 -19.53 25.68
N PRO A 219 8.48 -20.68 25.02
CA PRO A 219 7.12 -21.07 24.63
C PRO A 219 6.21 -21.34 25.83
N GLU A 220 6.74 -21.61 27.02
CA GLU A 220 5.93 -21.88 28.22
C GLU A 220 5.30 -20.59 28.79
N LYS A 221 5.83 -19.42 28.42
CA LYS A 221 5.27 -18.10 28.80
C LYS A 221 4.16 -17.63 27.87
N LEU A 222 3.85 -18.38 26.80
CA LEU A 222 2.80 -18.01 25.85
C LEU A 222 1.40 -18.38 26.40
N SER A 223 0.65 -17.40 26.88
CA SER A 223 -0.75 -17.60 27.29
C SER A 223 -1.70 -17.29 26.13
N SER A 224 -2.45 -18.29 25.67
CA SER A 224 -3.54 -18.09 24.70
C SER A 224 -4.90 -17.98 25.41
N ASP A 225 -5.69 -16.95 25.11
CA ASP A 225 -7.06 -16.83 25.61
C ASP A 225 -8.03 -17.68 24.74
N PRO A 226 -8.76 -18.66 25.32
CA PRO A 226 -9.74 -19.47 24.61
C PRO A 226 -10.91 -18.69 23.98
N HIS A 227 -11.17 -17.47 24.42
CA HIS A 227 -12.25 -16.60 23.92
C HIS A 227 -11.75 -15.50 22.98
N CYS A 228 -10.44 -15.31 22.87
CA CYS A 228 -9.86 -14.36 21.92
C CYS A 228 -9.76 -15.01 20.54
N TYR A 229 -10.39 -14.40 19.54
CA TYR A 229 -10.32 -14.88 18.16
C TYR A 229 -8.91 -14.67 17.57
N GLU A 230 -8.23 -13.57 17.92
CA GLU A 230 -6.87 -13.25 17.43
C GLU A 230 -5.84 -14.28 17.92
N CYS A 231 -5.95 -14.77 19.16
CA CYS A 231 -5.07 -15.83 19.69
C CYS A 231 -5.21 -17.16 18.96
N LYS A 232 -6.29 -17.36 18.17
CA LYS A 232 -6.53 -18.57 17.38
C LYS A 232 -6.12 -18.41 15.92
N VAL A 233 -5.86 -17.19 15.48
CA VAL A 233 -5.38 -16.93 14.12
C VAL A 233 -3.90 -17.28 14.07
N LYS A 234 -3.54 -18.24 13.21
CA LYS A 234 -2.14 -18.48 12.85
C LYS A 234 -1.79 -17.59 11.68
N TYR A 235 -0.93 -16.63 11.94
CA TYR A 235 -0.29 -15.82 10.92
C TYR A 235 0.95 -16.53 10.43
N ARG A 236 1.17 -16.53 9.12
CA ARG A 236 2.42 -16.98 8.54
C ARG A 236 3.49 -15.93 8.84
N ASP A 237 4.65 -16.37 9.31
CA ASP A 237 5.81 -15.48 9.41
C ASP A 237 6.18 -14.98 8.01
N PRO A 238 6.27 -13.66 7.80
CA PRO A 238 6.62 -13.11 6.49
C PRO A 238 8.03 -13.58 6.12
N LYS A 239 8.19 -14.02 4.86
CA LYS A 239 9.52 -14.35 4.36
C LYS A 239 10.33 -13.05 4.23
N PRO A 240 11.67 -13.10 4.29
CA PRO A 240 12.51 -11.92 4.07
C PRO A 240 12.16 -11.17 2.77
N LYS A 241 11.74 -11.88 1.71
CA LYS A 241 11.29 -11.28 0.45
C LYS A 241 9.99 -10.46 0.56
N ASP A 242 9.09 -10.82 1.47
CA ASP A 242 7.84 -10.11 1.71
C ASP A 242 8.07 -8.77 2.45
N LEU A 243 9.28 -8.60 3.00
CA LEU A 243 9.67 -7.43 3.79
C LEU A 243 10.49 -6.40 2.99
N VAL A 244 10.81 -6.69 1.73
CA VAL A 244 11.72 -5.86 0.92
C VAL A 244 10.97 -5.26 -0.28
N MET A 245 10.97 -3.94 -0.34
CA MET A 245 10.65 -3.17 -1.56
C MET A 245 11.95 -2.79 -2.26
N TYR A 246 12.04 -3.01 -3.58
CA TYR A 246 13.26 -2.73 -4.36
C TYR A 246 13.43 -1.25 -4.73
N LEU A 247 13.53 -0.41 -3.71
CA LEU A 247 13.83 1.02 -3.78
C LEU A 247 14.84 1.39 -2.70
N HIS A 248 16.02 1.84 -3.13
CA HIS A 248 17.17 2.13 -2.27
C HIS A 248 17.54 3.61 -2.31
N ALA A 249 17.78 4.19 -1.13
CA ALA A 249 18.35 5.52 -0.99
C ALA A 249 19.88 5.45 -1.14
N TRP A 250 20.40 5.83 -2.30
CA TRP A 250 21.79 5.58 -2.67
C TRP A 250 22.72 6.73 -2.29
N LYS A 251 22.41 7.94 -2.74
CA LYS A 251 23.31 9.10 -2.59
C LYS A 251 22.57 10.36 -2.19
N TYR A 252 23.22 11.15 -1.36
CA TYR A 252 22.80 12.48 -0.98
C TYR A 252 24.00 13.43 -1.12
N LYS A 253 23.78 14.58 -1.74
CA LYS A 253 24.83 15.59 -1.91
C LYS A 253 24.28 16.97 -1.63
N GLY A 254 24.95 17.71 -0.76
CA GLY A 254 24.63 19.10 -0.47
C GLY A 254 25.86 20.01 -0.57
N PRO A 255 25.72 21.31 -0.25
CA PRO A 255 26.84 22.24 -0.22
C PRO A 255 27.90 21.78 0.80
N GLY A 256 29.07 21.37 0.31
CA GLY A 256 30.22 20.99 1.14
C GLY A 256 30.18 19.57 1.73
N TRP A 257 29.23 18.72 1.35
CA TRP A 257 29.16 17.35 1.85
C TRP A 257 28.53 16.39 0.83
N GLY A 258 28.86 15.11 0.96
CA GLY A 258 28.25 14.02 0.20
C GLY A 258 28.20 12.76 1.05
N TYR A 259 27.16 11.96 0.85
CA TYR A 259 26.96 10.66 1.49
C TYR A 259 26.53 9.66 0.43
N GLN A 260 27.05 8.44 0.53
CA GLN A 260 26.74 7.34 -0.37
C GLN A 260 26.74 6.03 0.43
N THR A 261 25.77 5.17 0.13
CA THR A 261 25.73 3.78 0.60
C THR A 261 26.27 2.83 -0.46
N GLU A 262 26.61 1.61 -0.04
CA GLU A 262 26.78 0.50 -0.96
C GLU A 262 25.44 0.17 -1.65
N LEU A 263 25.53 -0.34 -2.88
CA LEU A 263 24.37 -0.76 -3.62
C LEU A 263 23.94 -2.17 -3.16
N PRO A 264 22.62 -2.40 -2.97
CA PRO A 264 22.13 -3.70 -2.56
C PRO A 264 22.28 -4.72 -3.69
N GLU A 265 22.39 -6.00 -3.33
CA GLU A 265 22.62 -7.09 -4.29
C GLU A 265 21.57 -7.13 -5.41
N TRP A 266 20.30 -6.88 -5.07
CA TRP A 266 19.19 -6.85 -6.02
C TRP A 266 19.30 -5.77 -7.10
N SER A 267 20.18 -4.78 -6.94
CA SER A 267 20.40 -3.70 -7.91
C SER A 267 21.37 -4.08 -9.04
N LYS A 268 22.04 -5.24 -8.97
CA LYS A 268 22.86 -5.75 -10.07
C LYS A 268 21.95 -6.21 -11.21
N VAL A 269 22.26 -5.85 -12.45
CA VAL A 269 21.38 -6.13 -13.60
C VAL A 269 21.06 -7.61 -13.72
N ASP A 270 22.07 -8.47 -13.61
CA ASP A 270 22.01 -9.93 -13.72
C ASP A 270 21.44 -10.63 -12.48
N TRP A 271 21.10 -9.89 -11.43
CA TRP A 271 20.48 -10.47 -10.24
C TRP A 271 19.13 -11.12 -10.54
N MET A 272 18.93 -12.27 -9.91
CA MET A 272 17.69 -13.03 -9.88
C MET A 272 17.27 -13.23 -8.43
N GLU A 273 15.99 -13.11 -8.16
CA GLU A 273 15.43 -13.45 -6.85
C GLU A 273 15.60 -14.96 -6.61
N SER A 274 15.97 -15.34 -5.38
CA SER A 274 16.04 -16.75 -4.97
C SER A 274 14.67 -17.19 -4.47
N ASP A 275 14.28 -18.42 -4.79
CA ASP A 275 12.95 -18.96 -4.46
C ASP A 275 12.75 -19.31 -2.97
N ASP A 276 13.79 -19.13 -2.14
CA ASP A 276 13.83 -19.58 -0.73
C ASP A 276 12.68 -19.04 0.15
#